data_AF-B9M9K8-F1
#
_entry.id   AF-B9M9K8-F1
#
_cell.length_a   1.000
_cell.length_b   1.000
_cell.length_c   1.000
_cell.angle_alpha   90.00
_cell.angle_beta   90.00
_cell.angle_gamma   90.00
#
_symmetry.space_group_name_H-M   'P 1'
#
loop_
_entity.id
_entity.type
_entity.pdbx_description
1 polymer ?
#
loop_
_entity_poly.entity_id
_entity_poly.type
_entity_poly.pdbx_seq_one_letter_code
_entity_poly.pdbx_strand_id
1 'polypeptide(L)'
;MGMTSGFQLPGEQKHDWEWQGEILPLGHEFQPEREIIISSSYEVALAPLKRLPYPRWQDGLPTDAGIYFIYSHGKLWYVGKAENINARFKNRLKTFHDFNIKAGVSATLLRPIEVAWYQIKRIKVPSKPAIKVHTRGSKEPWRPIPASQGLLRALELHFIKKSGEPEGNRARECLRMEGNGAIRIIYGNGSAETVSGTIFCGSGDR
;
A
#
# COMPACT_ATOMS: atom_id res chain seq x y z
N MET A 1 -64.42 -27.98 -16.58
CA MET A 1 -63.95 -27.14 -15.46
C MET A 1 -63.16 -28.04 -14.53
N GLY A 2 -61.84 -27.97 -14.56
CA GLY A 2 -60.94 -28.80 -13.74
C GLY A 2 -59.81 -27.92 -13.24
N MET A 3 -59.62 -27.91 -11.93
CA MET A 3 -58.77 -26.99 -11.18
C MET A 3 -57.27 -27.27 -11.41
N THR A 4 -56.50 -26.19 -11.62
CA THR A 4 -55.04 -26.17 -11.70
C THR A 4 -54.41 -26.36 -10.32
N SER A 5 -53.58 -27.38 -10.15
CA SER A 5 -52.74 -27.58 -8.98
C SER A 5 -51.53 -26.65 -9.02
N GLY A 6 -51.46 -25.71 -8.07
CA GLY A 6 -50.28 -24.89 -7.84
C GLY A 6 -49.17 -25.70 -7.17
N PHE A 7 -48.02 -25.79 -7.84
CA PHE A 7 -46.78 -26.31 -7.27
C PHE A 7 -46.09 -25.17 -6.53
N GLN A 8 -45.96 -25.27 -5.22
CA GLN A 8 -45.31 -24.26 -4.38
C GLN A 8 -43.92 -24.77 -4.01
N LEU A 9 -42.89 -24.10 -4.54
CA LEU A 9 -41.49 -24.43 -4.23
C LEU A 9 -41.18 -24.07 -2.76
N PRO A 10 -40.40 -24.89 -2.05
CA PRO A 10 -39.98 -24.59 -0.68
C PRO A 10 -39.09 -23.35 -0.68
N GLY A 11 -39.37 -22.44 0.25
CA GLY A 11 -38.74 -21.13 0.35
C GLY A 11 -37.22 -21.21 0.46
N GLU A 12 -36.55 -20.39 -0.35
CA GLU A 12 -35.14 -20.05 -0.17
C GLU A 12 -34.97 -19.39 1.20
N GLN A 13 -34.47 -20.14 2.19
CA GLN A 13 -33.86 -19.56 3.37
C GLN A 13 -32.58 -18.85 2.93
N LYS A 14 -32.67 -17.54 2.71
CA LYS A 14 -31.50 -16.66 2.71
C LYS A 14 -30.91 -16.67 4.11
N HIS A 15 -29.90 -17.50 4.31
CA HIS A 15 -29.01 -17.36 5.46
C HIS A 15 -28.09 -16.17 5.20
N ASP A 16 -28.57 -14.98 5.57
CA ASP A 16 -27.72 -13.81 5.78
C ASP A 16 -26.83 -14.09 6.99
N TRP A 17 -25.64 -14.63 6.74
CA TRP A 17 -24.56 -14.57 7.73
C TRP A 17 -23.91 -13.19 7.63
N GLU A 18 -24.44 -12.21 8.35
CA GLU A 18 -23.69 -10.99 8.65
C GLU A 18 -22.56 -11.37 9.62
N TRP A 19 -21.32 -11.38 9.13
CA TRP A 19 -20.15 -11.47 10.01
C TRP A 19 -20.02 -10.16 10.81
N GLN A 20 -20.27 -10.23 12.12
CA GLN A 20 -19.87 -9.23 13.11
C GLN A 20 -18.44 -9.48 13.65
N GLY A 21 -17.54 -9.95 12.78
CA GLY A 21 -16.13 -10.08 13.14
C GLY A 21 -15.44 -8.75 12.88
N GLU A 22 -15.23 -7.94 13.92
CA GLU A 22 -14.31 -6.81 13.84
C GLU A 22 -12.94 -7.37 13.42
N ILE A 23 -12.55 -7.12 12.17
CA ILE A 23 -11.14 -7.23 11.76
C ILE A 23 -10.45 -6.14 12.57
N LEU A 24 -9.90 -6.50 13.73
CA LEU A 24 -9.10 -5.58 14.52
C LEU A 24 -8.03 -5.00 13.58
N PRO A 25 -8.01 -3.68 13.35
CA PRO A 25 -6.95 -3.08 12.56
C PRO A 25 -5.63 -3.44 13.24
N LEU A 26 -4.79 -4.22 12.54
CA LEU A 26 -3.44 -4.58 12.98
C LEU A 26 -2.79 -3.34 13.60
N GLY A 27 -2.63 -3.35 14.92
CA GLY A 27 -2.27 -2.22 15.79
C GLY A 27 -1.80 -0.98 15.06
N HIS A 28 -2.73 -0.11 14.68
CA HIS A 28 -2.38 1.22 14.22
C HIS A 28 -2.09 2.06 15.47
N GLU A 29 -0.85 1.98 15.99
CA GLU A 29 -0.33 3.07 16.81
C GLU A 29 -0.65 4.38 16.09
N PHE A 30 -1.27 5.30 16.83
CA PHE A 30 -1.69 6.61 16.32
C PHE A 30 -0.43 7.42 16.00
N GLN A 31 0.15 7.17 14.82
CA GLN A 31 1.28 7.96 14.35
C GLN A 31 0.76 9.32 13.94
N PRO A 32 1.35 10.42 14.44
CA PRO A 32 0.90 11.74 14.08
C PRO A 32 1.07 11.95 12.57
N GLU A 33 0.12 12.66 11.95
CA GLU A 33 0.15 12.95 10.52
C GLU A 33 1.47 13.63 10.15
N ARG A 34 2.18 13.07 9.18
CA ARG A 34 3.45 13.63 8.71
C ARG A 34 3.24 14.34 7.38
N GLU A 35 3.95 15.45 7.22
CA GLU A 35 4.08 16.15 5.96
C GLU A 35 5.50 15.95 5.42
N ILE A 36 5.60 15.59 4.14
CA ILE A 36 6.84 15.40 3.40
C ILE A 36 6.92 16.49 2.34
N ILE A 37 8.00 17.25 2.35
CA ILE A 37 8.30 18.23 1.30
C ILE A 37 9.44 17.73 0.44
N ILE A 38 9.26 17.80 -0.88
CA ILE A 38 10.29 17.56 -1.88
C ILE A 38 10.48 18.84 -2.67
N SER A 39 11.66 19.44 -2.60
CA SER A 39 11.96 20.73 -3.26
C SER A 39 12.97 20.60 -4.42
N SER A 40 13.33 19.38 -4.79
CA SER A 40 14.23 19.10 -5.91
C SER A 40 13.67 18.00 -6.80
N SER A 41 14.16 17.93 -8.03
CA SER A 41 13.75 16.90 -8.98
C SER A 41 14.58 15.62 -8.79
N TYR A 42 13.90 14.48 -8.69
CA TYR A 42 14.48 13.15 -8.58
C TYR A 42 14.02 12.26 -9.72
N GLU A 43 14.82 11.24 -10.04
CA GLU A 43 14.41 10.17 -10.95
C GLU A 43 14.51 8.83 -10.23
N VAL A 44 13.46 8.03 -10.29
CA VAL A 44 13.43 6.67 -9.75
C VAL A 44 13.16 5.69 -10.88
N ALA A 45 14.10 4.76 -11.10
CA ALA A 45 13.92 3.67 -12.04
C ALA A 45 13.43 2.42 -11.31
N LEU A 46 12.30 1.88 -11.74
CA LEU A 46 11.68 0.68 -11.23
C LEU A 46 11.97 -0.50 -12.16
N ALA A 47 12.16 -1.68 -11.59
CA ALA A 47 12.15 -2.93 -12.33
C ALA A 47 10.75 -3.20 -12.94
N PRO A 48 10.61 -4.15 -13.88
CA PRO A 48 9.29 -4.61 -14.30
C PRO A 48 8.47 -5.10 -13.10
N LEU A 49 7.16 -4.82 -13.11
CA LEU A 49 6.25 -5.30 -12.07
C LEU A 49 6.28 -6.82 -12.07
N LYS A 50 6.61 -7.42 -10.94
CA LYS A 50 6.47 -8.87 -10.72
C LYS A 50 5.26 -9.12 -9.86
N ARG A 51 4.55 -10.23 -10.11
CA ARG A 51 3.36 -10.64 -9.36
C ARG A 51 3.39 -12.15 -9.16
N LEU A 52 3.16 -12.60 -7.93
CA LEU A 52 3.11 -14.01 -7.59
C LEU A 52 1.94 -14.29 -6.63
N PRO A 53 1.20 -15.40 -6.84
CA PRO A 53 0.17 -15.84 -5.92
C PRO A 53 0.78 -16.52 -4.68
N TYR A 54 0.03 -16.56 -3.59
CA TYR A 54 0.36 -17.39 -2.43
C TYR A 54 0.30 -18.89 -2.80
N PRO A 55 1.21 -19.74 -2.31
CA PRO A 55 2.37 -19.44 -1.45
C PRO A 55 3.63 -19.02 -2.21
N ARG A 56 3.64 -19.03 -3.55
CA ARG A 56 4.86 -18.85 -4.37
C ARG A 56 5.64 -17.57 -4.11
N TRP A 57 4.99 -16.50 -3.65
CA TRP A 57 5.71 -15.28 -3.32
C TRP A 57 6.63 -15.43 -2.11
N GLN A 58 6.41 -16.38 -1.19
CA GLN A 58 7.23 -16.54 0.02
C GLN A 58 8.73 -16.68 -0.29
N ASP A 59 9.05 -17.40 -1.37
CA ASP A 59 10.44 -17.61 -1.82
C ASP A 59 10.86 -16.64 -2.94
N GLY A 60 9.90 -15.95 -3.57
CA GLY A 60 10.13 -15.07 -4.72
C GLY A 60 10.29 -13.58 -4.39
N LEU A 61 10.07 -13.16 -3.13
CA LEU A 61 10.15 -11.76 -2.75
C LEU A 61 11.60 -11.24 -2.74
N PRO A 62 11.86 -10.04 -3.30
CA PRO A 62 13.20 -9.49 -3.39
C PRO A 62 13.68 -8.95 -2.04
N THR A 63 15.00 -8.92 -1.86
CA THR A 63 15.66 -8.29 -0.70
C THR A 63 15.90 -6.80 -0.89
N ASP A 64 15.67 -6.27 -2.09
CA ASP A 64 15.85 -4.85 -2.41
C ASP A 64 14.70 -3.97 -1.90
N ALA A 65 14.96 -2.66 -1.91
CA ALA A 65 13.96 -1.64 -1.65
C ALA A 65 12.91 -1.57 -2.76
N GLY A 66 11.67 -1.26 -2.39
CA GLY A 66 10.61 -1.14 -3.37
C GLY A 66 9.23 -0.89 -2.79
N ILE A 67 8.26 -0.90 -3.71
CA ILE A 67 6.83 -0.80 -3.42
C ILE A 67 6.21 -2.15 -3.72
N TYR A 68 5.40 -2.66 -2.78
CA TYR A 68 4.64 -3.88 -2.93
C TYR A 68 3.14 -3.60 -2.83
N PHE A 69 2.37 -4.48 -3.45
CA PHE A 69 0.93 -4.43 -3.60
C PHE A 69 0.38 -5.78 -3.14
N ILE A 70 -0.58 -5.77 -2.23
CA ILE A 70 -1.27 -6.98 -1.80
C ILE A 70 -2.65 -6.95 -2.43
N TYR A 71 -2.96 -7.98 -3.20
CA TYR A 71 -4.27 -8.20 -3.79
C TYR A 71 -4.99 -9.29 -3.00
N SER A 72 -6.29 -9.10 -2.80
CA SER A 72 -7.22 -10.06 -2.21
C SER A 72 -8.41 -10.18 -3.14
N HIS A 73 -8.74 -11.40 -3.58
CA HIS A 73 -9.79 -11.64 -4.60
C HIS A 73 -9.58 -10.84 -5.90
N GLY A 74 -8.33 -10.74 -6.35
CA GLY A 74 -7.98 -9.97 -7.55
C GLY A 74 -8.09 -8.44 -7.40
N LYS A 75 -8.59 -7.93 -6.26
CA LYS A 75 -8.68 -6.50 -5.96
C LYS A 75 -7.50 -6.03 -5.13
N LEU A 76 -7.00 -4.82 -5.42
CA LEU A 76 -5.93 -4.23 -4.62
C LEU A 76 -6.44 -3.93 -3.21
N TRP A 77 -5.80 -4.52 -2.21
CA TRP A 77 -6.16 -4.35 -0.80
C TRP A 77 -5.15 -3.49 -0.04
N TYR A 78 -3.87 -3.53 -0.38
CA TYR A 78 -2.85 -2.78 0.35
C TYR A 78 -1.70 -2.36 -0.56
N VAL A 79 -1.18 -1.14 -0.35
CA VAL A 79 0.06 -0.65 -0.96
C VAL A 79 1.06 -0.38 0.15
N GLY A 80 2.27 -0.93 0.03
CA GLY A 80 3.30 -0.76 1.03
C GLY A 80 4.68 -0.48 0.45
N LYS A 81 5.54 0.15 1.25
CA LYS A 81 6.97 0.27 0.96
C LYS A 81 7.83 -0.56 1.91
N ALA A 82 9.02 -0.92 1.46
CA ALA A 82 10.08 -1.47 2.30
C ALA A 82 11.45 -1.15 1.73
N GLU A 83 12.45 -1.00 2.61
CA GLU A 83 13.87 -1.02 2.23
C GLU A 83 14.35 -2.44 1.90
N ASN A 84 13.67 -3.45 2.44
CA ASN A 84 13.84 -4.86 2.12
C ASN A 84 12.46 -5.53 2.16
N ILE A 85 11.92 -5.86 0.97
CA ILE A 85 10.55 -6.40 0.86
C ILE A 85 10.48 -7.79 1.52
N ASN A 86 11.45 -8.68 1.27
CA ASN A 86 11.48 -10.02 1.85
C ASN A 86 11.44 -9.99 3.39
N ALA A 87 12.29 -9.17 4.02
CA ALA A 87 12.34 -9.02 5.47
C ALA A 87 11.04 -8.43 6.02
N ARG A 88 10.43 -7.45 5.33
CA ARG A 88 9.14 -6.87 5.75
C ARG A 88 8.03 -7.92 5.81
N PHE A 89 7.97 -8.81 4.82
CA PHE A 89 6.97 -9.89 4.79
C PHE A 89 7.27 -10.99 5.80
N LYS A 90 8.53 -11.40 5.98
CA LYS A 90 8.92 -12.35 7.05
C LYS A 90 8.51 -11.84 8.43
N ASN A 91 8.76 -10.56 8.71
CA ASN A 91 8.35 -9.95 9.98
C ASN A 91 6.82 -9.92 10.13
N ARG A 92 6.07 -9.55 9.08
CA ARG A 92 4.61 -9.56 9.12
C ARG A 92 4.03 -10.96 9.29
N LEU A 93 4.55 -11.95 8.58
CA LEU A 93 4.14 -13.35 8.72
C LEU A 93 4.37 -13.85 10.14
N LYS A 94 5.52 -13.51 10.71
CA LYS A 94 5.81 -13.78 12.12
C LYS A 94 4.77 -13.11 13.02
N THR A 95 4.46 -11.83 12.80
CA THR A 95 3.42 -11.12 13.56
C THR A 95 2.04 -11.76 13.42
N PHE A 96 1.62 -12.15 12.21
CA PHE A 96 0.35 -12.86 11.99
C PHE A 96 0.30 -14.20 12.74
N HIS A 97 1.43 -14.90 12.80
CA HIS A 97 1.57 -16.14 13.55
C HIS A 97 1.58 -15.90 15.08
N ASP A 98 2.29 -14.88 15.55
CA ASP A 98 2.44 -14.51 16.97
C ASP A 98 1.11 -14.04 17.59
N PHE A 99 0.21 -13.44 16.79
CA PHE A 99 -1.15 -13.08 17.21
C PHE A 99 -2.15 -14.24 17.20
N ASN A 100 -1.68 -15.48 17.05
CA ASN A 100 -2.48 -16.70 17.23
C ASN A 100 -3.72 -16.75 16.33
N ILE A 101 -3.60 -16.26 15.08
CA ILE A 101 -4.45 -16.76 13.98
C ILE A 101 -4.03 -18.21 13.80
N LYS A 102 -4.58 -19.08 14.66
CA LYS A 102 -4.21 -20.50 14.74
C LYS A 102 -4.22 -21.06 13.33
N ALA A 103 -3.14 -21.74 12.97
CA ALA A 103 -2.93 -22.44 11.70
C ALA A 103 -4.03 -23.45 11.31
N GLY A 104 -5.09 -23.60 12.14
CA GLY A 104 -6.31 -24.37 11.86
C GLY A 104 -7.51 -23.55 11.37
N VAL A 105 -7.51 -22.21 11.39
CA VAL A 105 -8.52 -21.39 10.72
C VAL A 105 -8.07 -21.11 9.28
N SER A 106 -7.92 -22.23 8.56
CA SER A 106 -7.92 -22.40 7.12
C SER A 106 -7.09 -21.43 6.27
N ALA A 107 -6.03 -21.99 5.70
CA ALA A 107 -5.54 -21.60 4.37
C ALA A 107 -6.66 -21.57 3.29
N THR A 108 -7.84 -22.13 3.60
CA THR A 108 -9.09 -22.05 2.84
C THR A 108 -9.88 -20.73 3.00
N LEU A 109 -9.62 -19.93 4.06
CA LEU A 109 -10.15 -18.57 4.27
C LEU A 109 -9.15 -17.49 3.87
N LEU A 110 -7.90 -17.87 3.62
CA LEU A 110 -6.94 -17.07 2.85
C LEU A 110 -7.42 -17.06 1.40
N ARG A 111 -8.37 -16.17 1.13
CA ARG A 111 -8.73 -15.61 -0.18
C ARG A 111 -7.49 -15.59 -1.08
N PRO A 112 -7.55 -15.85 -2.40
CA PRO A 112 -6.34 -15.84 -3.24
C PRO A 112 -5.58 -14.53 -3.05
N ILE A 113 -4.50 -14.60 -2.26
CA ILE A 113 -3.62 -13.48 -1.96
C ILE A 113 -2.54 -13.50 -3.03
N GLU A 114 -2.41 -12.39 -3.72
CA GLU A 114 -1.31 -12.18 -4.65
C GLU A 114 -0.51 -10.99 -4.21
N VAL A 115 0.81 -11.10 -4.31
CA VAL A 115 1.71 -9.99 -4.03
C VAL A 115 2.34 -9.59 -5.34
N ALA A 116 2.21 -8.31 -5.69
CA ALA A 116 2.97 -7.69 -6.75
C ALA A 116 3.98 -6.69 -6.18
N TRP A 117 5.04 -6.39 -6.90
CA TRP A 117 6.02 -5.41 -6.46
C TRP A 117 6.82 -4.79 -7.60
N TYR A 118 7.24 -3.55 -7.35
CA TYR A 118 8.30 -2.86 -8.08
C TYR A 118 9.56 -2.82 -7.20
N GLN A 119 10.68 -3.35 -7.71
CA GLN A 119 12.00 -3.10 -7.11
C GLN A 119 12.52 -1.75 -7.59
N ILE A 120 13.10 -0.95 -6.70
CA ILE A 120 13.84 0.24 -7.10
C ILE A 120 15.23 -0.22 -7.59
N LYS A 121 15.53 0.06 -8.85
CA LYS A 121 16.83 -0.27 -9.46
C LYS A 121 17.83 0.86 -9.37
N ARG A 122 17.36 2.11 -9.49
CA ARG A 122 18.22 3.28 -9.46
C ARG A 122 17.46 4.47 -8.92
N ILE A 123 18.15 5.31 -8.16
CA ILE A 123 17.70 6.64 -7.79
C ILE A 123 18.74 7.64 -8.32
N LYS A 124 18.33 8.58 -9.15
CA LYS A 124 19.14 9.74 -9.51
C LYS A 124 18.85 10.84 -8.52
N VAL A 125 19.83 11.10 -7.64
CA VAL A 125 19.76 12.13 -6.61
C VAL A 125 20.40 13.41 -7.16
N PRO A 126 19.76 14.58 -7.05
CA PRO A 126 20.38 15.86 -7.43
C PRO A 126 21.56 16.18 -6.52
N SER A 127 22.47 17.05 -6.96
CA SER A 127 23.65 17.46 -6.18
C SER A 127 23.32 18.07 -4.82
N LYS A 128 22.14 18.71 -4.71
CA LYS A 128 21.59 19.25 -3.46
C LYS A 128 20.25 18.58 -3.16
N PRO A 129 20.23 17.43 -2.46
CA PRO A 129 18.99 16.76 -2.12
C PRO A 129 18.20 17.60 -1.10
N ALA A 130 16.97 17.95 -1.46
CA ALA A 130 16.02 18.63 -0.59
C ALA A 130 14.76 17.79 -0.40
N ILE A 131 14.81 16.83 0.55
CA ILE A 131 13.62 16.17 1.09
C ILE A 131 13.57 16.41 2.60
N LYS A 132 12.43 16.90 3.08
CA LYS A 132 12.20 17.19 4.50
C LYS A 132 10.91 16.53 4.97
N VAL A 133 10.86 16.23 6.26
CA VAL A 133 9.66 15.74 6.95
C VAL A 133 9.35 16.62 8.14
N HIS A 134 8.07 16.76 8.43
CA HIS A 134 7.56 17.47 9.60
C HIS A 134 6.31 16.78 10.11
N THR A 135 6.05 16.91 11.41
CA THR A 135 4.82 16.41 12.03
C THR A 135 3.78 17.52 11.98
N ARG A 136 2.65 17.31 11.31
CA ARG A 136 1.63 18.34 11.12
C ARG A 136 1.11 18.85 12.47
N GLY A 137 1.00 20.17 12.60
CA GLY A 137 0.58 20.83 13.84
C GLY A 137 1.64 20.88 14.94
N SER A 138 2.85 20.37 14.68
CA SER A 138 3.98 20.48 15.60
C SER A 138 4.70 21.82 15.43
N LYS A 139 5.32 22.32 16.51
CA LYS A 139 6.26 23.46 16.47
C LYS A 139 7.68 23.05 16.09
N GLU A 140 7.93 21.74 15.94
CA GLU A 140 9.24 21.23 15.60
C GLU A 140 9.72 21.70 14.23
N PRO A 141 11.02 21.97 14.05
CA PRO A 141 11.54 22.35 12.75
C PRO A 141 11.43 21.20 11.74
N TRP A 142 11.33 21.56 10.47
CA TRP A 142 11.44 20.61 9.35
C TRP A 142 12.77 19.88 9.39
N ARG A 143 12.72 18.54 9.40
CA ARG A 143 13.93 17.70 9.49
C ARG A 143 14.29 17.16 8.11
N PRO A 144 15.54 17.30 7.64
CA PRO A 144 15.98 16.63 6.43
C PRO A 144 15.94 15.11 6.62
N ILE A 145 15.60 14.38 5.55
CA ILE A 145 15.63 12.92 5.56
C ILE A 145 16.43 12.37 4.36
N PRO A 146 16.98 11.16 4.46
CA PRO A 146 17.64 10.51 3.32
C PRO A 146 16.73 10.44 2.10
N ALA A 147 17.28 10.72 0.92
CA ALA A 147 16.51 10.73 -0.32
C ALA A 147 15.83 9.39 -0.59
N SER A 148 16.49 8.27 -0.32
CA SER A 148 15.92 6.92 -0.45
C SER A 148 14.66 6.73 0.39
N GLN A 149 14.68 7.16 1.66
CA GLN A 149 13.55 7.04 2.58
C GLN A 149 12.40 7.97 2.19
N GLY A 150 12.72 9.21 1.83
CA GLY A 150 11.73 10.19 1.38
C GLY A 150 11.05 9.77 0.08
N LEU A 151 11.81 9.28 -0.90
CA LEU A 151 11.28 8.80 -2.17
C LEU A 151 10.45 7.53 -2.02
N LEU A 152 10.85 6.58 -1.16
CA LEU A 152 10.03 5.41 -0.85
C LEU A 152 8.66 5.80 -0.28
N ARG A 153 8.62 6.77 0.65
CA ARG A 153 7.37 7.31 1.19
C ARG A 153 6.53 7.98 0.10
N ALA A 154 7.17 8.83 -0.71
CA ALA A 154 6.47 9.54 -1.77
C ALA A 154 5.89 8.61 -2.85
N LEU A 155 6.60 7.55 -3.19
CA LEU A 155 6.13 6.52 -4.13
C LEU A 155 4.95 5.73 -3.55
N GLU A 156 4.99 5.33 -2.28
CA GLU A 156 3.86 4.67 -1.61
C GLU A 156 2.61 5.55 -1.66
N LEU A 157 2.72 6.82 -1.26
CA LEU A 157 1.62 7.78 -1.32
C LEU A 157 1.11 7.99 -2.74
N HIS A 158 2.00 8.10 -3.73
CA HIS A 158 1.62 8.18 -5.13
C HIS A 158 0.80 6.96 -5.58
N PHE A 159 1.25 5.74 -5.27
CA PHE A 159 0.54 4.53 -5.65
C PHE A 159 -0.79 4.35 -4.93
N ILE A 160 -0.89 4.73 -3.65
CA ILE A 160 -2.16 4.80 -2.90
C ILE A 160 -3.14 5.74 -3.59
N LYS A 161 -2.68 6.94 -4.03
CA LYS A 161 -3.52 7.92 -4.75
C LYS A 161 -3.97 7.39 -6.09
N LYS A 162 -3.03 6.88 -6.86
CA LYS A 162 -3.25 6.37 -8.21
C LYS A 162 -4.22 5.19 -8.22
N SER A 163 -4.26 4.40 -7.15
CA SER A 163 -5.19 3.27 -7.03
C SER A 163 -6.54 3.61 -6.39
N GLY A 164 -6.80 4.87 -6.02
CA GLY A 164 -8.06 5.28 -5.41
C GLY A 164 -8.24 4.86 -3.94
N GLU A 165 -7.16 4.86 -3.15
CA GLU A 165 -7.13 4.50 -1.72
C GLU A 165 -7.61 3.06 -1.41
N PRO A 166 -6.69 2.08 -1.35
CA PRO A 166 -7.06 0.70 -1.10
C PRO A 166 -7.59 0.51 0.34
N GLU A 167 -8.48 -0.47 0.51
CA GLU A 167 -9.22 -0.69 1.77
C GLU A 167 -8.31 -0.96 2.97
N GLY A 168 -7.22 -1.70 2.77
CA GLY A 168 -6.28 -2.09 3.81
C GLY A 168 -5.31 -0.99 4.24
N ASN A 169 -5.16 0.10 3.47
CA ASN A 169 -4.49 1.30 3.93
C ASN A 169 -4.83 2.56 3.14
N ARG A 170 -5.17 3.62 3.87
CA ARG A 170 -5.32 4.97 3.33
C ARG A 170 -4.05 5.80 3.59
N ALA A 171 -3.82 6.79 2.74
CA ALA A 171 -2.75 7.75 2.97
C ALA A 171 -3.09 8.59 4.20
N ARG A 172 -2.17 8.65 5.17
CA ARG A 172 -2.25 9.51 6.35
C ARG A 172 -1.17 10.60 6.37
N GLU A 173 -0.24 10.53 5.41
CA GLU A 173 0.83 11.49 5.24
C GLU A 173 0.51 12.41 4.06
N CYS A 174 0.87 13.68 4.19
CA CYS A 174 0.79 14.69 3.14
C CYS A 174 2.14 14.77 2.43
N LEU A 175 2.11 14.78 1.11
CA LEU A 175 3.29 14.95 0.26
C LEU A 175 3.11 16.21 -0.57
N ARG A 176 4.02 17.17 -0.38
CA ARG A 176 4.04 18.43 -1.10
C ARG A 176 5.31 18.55 -1.92
N MET A 177 5.16 18.79 -3.22
CA MET A 177 6.27 19.17 -4.08
C MET A 177 6.34 20.69 -4.16
N GLU A 178 7.48 21.28 -3.82
CA GLU A 178 7.67 22.74 -3.79
C GLU A 178 8.75 23.21 -4.77
N GLY A 179 8.58 24.40 -5.36
CA GLY A 179 9.51 24.94 -6.34
C GLY A 179 9.72 23.98 -7.51
N ASN A 180 10.95 23.48 -7.67
CA ASN A 180 11.32 22.50 -8.71
C ASN A 180 11.20 21.03 -8.23
N GLY A 181 10.43 20.80 -7.16
CA GLY A 181 10.14 19.48 -6.62
C GLY A 181 9.39 18.61 -7.62
N ALA A 182 9.96 17.46 -7.96
CA ALA A 182 9.29 16.47 -8.80
C ALA A 182 9.92 15.09 -8.62
N ILE A 183 9.15 14.03 -8.89
CA ILE A 183 9.67 12.67 -9.02
C ILE A 183 9.32 12.14 -10.40
N ARG A 184 10.33 11.92 -11.23
CA ARG A 184 10.18 11.18 -12.48
C ARG A 184 10.31 9.69 -12.19
N ILE A 185 9.24 8.94 -12.41
CA ILE A 185 9.19 7.49 -12.25
C ILE A 185 9.39 6.85 -13.61
N ILE A 186 10.45 6.06 -13.78
CA ILE A 186 10.72 5.27 -14.98
C ILE A 186 10.37 3.81 -14.67
N TYR A 187 9.39 3.27 -15.37
CA TYR A 187 8.94 1.90 -15.22
C TYR A 187 9.82 0.93 -16.02
N GLY A 188 9.89 -0.32 -15.55
CA GLY A 188 10.72 -1.34 -16.20
C GLY A 188 10.27 -1.75 -17.60
N ASN A 189 9.08 -1.33 -18.05
CA ASN A 189 8.59 -1.47 -19.42
C ASN A 189 9.01 -0.28 -20.33
N GLY A 190 9.80 0.66 -19.81
CA GLY A 190 10.25 1.85 -20.54
C GLY A 190 9.31 3.05 -20.47
N SER A 191 8.09 2.91 -19.93
CA SER A 191 7.21 4.07 -19.74
C SER A 191 7.72 4.94 -18.60
N ALA A 192 7.33 6.22 -18.61
CA ALA A 192 7.67 7.14 -17.53
C ALA A 192 6.49 8.05 -17.20
N GLU A 193 6.40 8.46 -15.95
CA GLU A 193 5.49 9.51 -15.50
C GLU A 193 6.21 10.46 -14.56
N THR A 194 5.74 11.70 -14.50
CA THR A 194 6.26 12.71 -13.57
C THR A 194 5.20 13.02 -12.53
N VAL A 195 5.60 12.88 -11.27
CA VAL A 195 4.80 13.24 -10.11
C VAL A 195 5.24 14.62 -9.64
N SER A 196 4.32 15.58 -9.71
CA SER A 196 4.50 16.97 -9.27
C SER A 196 3.26 17.48 -8.53
N GLY A 197 3.40 18.61 -7.84
CA GLY A 197 2.32 19.21 -7.06
C GLY A 197 2.05 18.50 -5.73
N THR A 198 0.80 18.54 -5.28
CA THR A 198 0.41 18.08 -3.94
C THR A 198 -0.32 16.74 -3.99
N ILE A 199 0.10 15.81 -3.13
CA ILE A 199 -0.47 14.46 -2.97
C ILE A 199 -0.94 14.33 -1.52
N PHE A 200 -2.24 14.05 -1.35
CA PHE A 200 -2.89 13.77 -0.07
C PHE A 200 -2.67 14.80 1.02
N CYS A 201 -3.10 16.03 0.76
CA CYS A 201 -3.20 17.04 1.80
C CYS A 201 -4.68 17.37 1.92
N GLY A 202 -5.42 16.54 2.66
CA GLY A 202 -6.79 16.83 3.03
C GLY A 202 -6.82 18.12 3.86
N SER A 203 -7.65 19.06 3.44
CA SER A 203 -8.15 20.16 4.27
C SER A 203 -8.67 19.54 5.56
N GLY A 204 -8.26 20.09 6.69
CA GLY A 204 -8.70 19.63 8.02
C GLY A 204 -10.15 19.98 8.29
N ASP A 205 -11.08 19.54 7.44
CA ASP A 205 -12.51 19.67 7.65
C ASP A 205 -13.13 18.27 7.75
N ARG A 206 -13.07 17.72 8.97
CA ARG A 206 -14.13 16.89 9.55
C ARG A 206 -14.25 17.22 11.03
#